data_AF-A0A820PF94-F1
#
_entry.id   AF-A0A820PF94-F1
#
_cell.length_a   1.000
_cell.length_b   1.000
_cell.length_c   1.000
_cell.angle_alpha   90.00
_cell.angle_beta   90.00
_cell.angle_gamma   90.00
#
_symmetry.space_group_name_H-M   'P 1'
#
loop_
_entity.id
_entity.type
_entity.pdbx_description
1 polymer ?
#
loop_
_entity_poly.entity_id
_entity_poly.type
_entity_poly.pdbx_seq_one_letter_code
_entity_poly.pdbx_strand_id
1 'polypeptide(L)'
;MDYGDFLRFFLHGQLCQTFIEAARRRGLLHDDTEYERCLTEAVLFQVPQLLRTLFCVILLYCNPTKPINLWNSFKGHMTEDFMQHVDAETVEAMTFYSIEEKLEEHGRRCSEFGIPSPT
;
A
#
# COMPACT_ATOMS: atom_id res chain seq x y z
N MET A 1 17.17 -7.87 37.58
CA MET A 1 16.52 -8.29 36.32
C MET A 1 15.17 -7.63 36.31
N ASP A 2 14.96 -6.72 35.36
CA ASP A 2 13.80 -5.83 35.30
C ASP A 2 12.58 -6.61 34.79
N TYR A 3 11.51 -6.65 35.58
CA TYR A 3 10.23 -7.29 35.24
C TYR A 3 9.36 -6.41 34.31
N GLY A 4 9.79 -5.18 34.01
CA GLY A 4 9.04 -4.22 33.20
C GLY A 4 8.88 -4.58 31.72
N ASP A 5 9.79 -5.37 31.15
CA ASP A 5 9.79 -5.68 29.71
C ASP A 5 8.90 -6.87 29.34
N PHE A 6 8.69 -7.84 30.23
CA PHE A 6 7.90 -9.04 29.92
C PHE A 6 6.40 -8.75 29.76
N LEU A 7 5.87 -7.75 30.45
CA LEU A 7 4.44 -7.40 30.37
C LEU A 7 4.06 -6.61 29.12
N ARG A 8 5.04 -6.05 28.38
CA ARG A 8 4.74 -5.26 27.17
C ARG A 8 4.46 -6.14 25.95
N PHE A 9 5.05 -7.34 25.89
CA PHE A 9 4.96 -8.26 24.76
C PHE A 9 3.91 -9.37 24.92
N PHE A 10 3.33 -9.55 26.11
CA PHE A 10 2.36 -10.61 26.36
C PHE A 10 0.93 -10.12 26.07
N LEU A 11 0.34 -10.61 24.99
CA LEU A 11 -1.04 -10.30 24.58
C LEU A 11 -1.82 -11.60 24.43
N HIS A 12 -2.92 -11.73 25.18
CA HIS A 12 -3.82 -12.90 25.15
C HIS A 12 -3.11 -14.27 25.26
N GLY A 13 -2.02 -14.36 26.03
CA GLY A 13 -1.31 -15.65 26.22
C GLY A 13 -0.21 -15.94 25.21
N GLN A 14 0.08 -15.03 24.27
CA GLN A 14 1.17 -15.18 23.30
C GLN A 14 2.21 -14.07 23.43
N LEU A 15 3.48 -14.46 23.35
CA LEU A 15 4.62 -13.55 23.32
C LEU A 15 4.76 -12.95 21.91
N CYS A 16 4.58 -11.63 21.79
CA CYS A 16 4.85 -10.89 20.57
C CYS A 16 6.34 -10.60 20.47
N GLN A 17 6.99 -10.93 19.35
CA GLN A 17 8.44 -10.76 19.22
C GLN A 17 8.89 -9.30 19.04
N THR A 18 7.98 -8.40 18.68
CA THR A 18 8.28 -6.98 18.45
C THR A 18 7.18 -6.07 19.01
N PHE A 19 7.54 -4.82 19.28
CA PHE A 19 6.59 -3.81 19.76
C PHE A 19 5.49 -3.53 18.72
N ILE A 20 5.87 -3.58 17.43
CA ILE A 20 4.95 -3.40 16.30
C ILE A 20 3.90 -4.51 16.29
N GLU A 21 4.30 -5.77 16.46
CA GLU A 21 3.38 -6.90 16.50
C GLU A 21 2.41 -6.81 17.70
N ALA A 22 2.91 -6.38 18.86
CA ALA A 22 2.08 -6.15 20.04
C ALA A 22 1.08 -5.00 19.82
N ALA A 23 1.52 -3.89 19.23
CA ALA A 23 0.66 -2.75 18.92
C ALA A 23 -0.42 -3.12 17.88
N ARG A 24 -0.06 -3.89 16.85
CA ARG A 24 -1.00 -4.42 15.85
C ARG A 24 -2.09 -5.27 16.48
N ARG A 25 -1.71 -6.22 17.34
CA ARG A 25 -2.67 -7.12 18.03
C ARG A 25 -3.58 -6.40 19.03
N ARG A 26 -3.13 -5.26 19.58
CA ARG A 26 -3.96 -4.39 20.43
C ARG A 26 -4.90 -3.48 19.64
N GLY A 27 -4.87 -3.52 18.30
CA GLY A 27 -5.60 -2.58 17.46
C GLY A 27 -5.11 -1.13 17.61
N LEU A 28 -3.87 -0.95 18.08
CA LEU A 28 -3.25 0.38 18.25
C LEU A 28 -2.57 0.87 16.98
N LEU A 29 -2.26 -0.05 16.05
CA LEU A 29 -1.85 0.32 14.71
C LEU A 29 -3.10 0.42 13.85
N HIS A 30 -3.18 1.52 13.11
CA HIS A 30 -4.16 1.71 12.07
C HIS A 30 -4.02 0.58 11.04
N ASP A 31 -5.12 -0.07 10.69
CA ASP A 31 -5.11 -1.00 9.56
C ASP A 31 -5.15 -0.20 8.25
N ASP A 32 -5.02 -0.90 7.12
CA ASP A 32 -5.07 -0.25 5.81
C ASP A 32 -6.51 0.17 5.43
N THR A 33 -7.51 0.02 6.32
CA THR A 33 -8.93 0.25 6.03
C THR A 33 -9.19 1.70 5.66
N GLU A 34 -8.56 2.68 6.32
CA GLU A 34 -8.77 4.08 5.94
C GLU A 34 -8.15 4.40 4.58
N TYR A 35 -7.08 3.71 4.17
CA TYR A 35 -6.51 3.84 2.83
C TYR A 35 -7.43 3.21 1.77
N GLU A 36 -8.02 2.06 2.09
CA GLU A 36 -9.04 1.43 1.24
C GLU A 36 -10.27 2.35 1.07
N ARG A 37 -10.75 2.95 2.15
CA ARG A 37 -11.86 3.91 2.10
C ARG A 37 -11.50 5.14 1.27
N CYS A 38 -10.34 5.72 1.50
CA CYS A 38 -9.85 6.87 0.76
C CYS A 38 -9.75 6.59 -0.74
N LEU A 39 -9.18 5.45 -1.12
CA LEU A 39 -9.09 5.02 -2.52
C LEU A 39 -10.47 4.73 -3.12
N THR A 40 -11.38 4.14 -2.35
CA THR A 40 -12.76 3.88 -2.78
C THR A 40 -13.51 5.18 -3.11
N GLU A 41 -13.36 6.20 -2.26
CA GLU A 41 -13.92 7.53 -2.54
C GLU A 41 -13.27 8.17 -3.76
N ALA A 42 -11.94 8.02 -3.92
CA ALA A 42 -11.21 8.56 -5.05
C ALA A 42 -11.60 7.93 -6.40
N VAL A 43 -11.98 6.65 -6.41
CA VAL A 43 -12.47 5.96 -7.62
C VAL A 43 -13.72 6.62 -8.20
N LEU A 44 -14.55 7.27 -7.37
CA LEU A 44 -15.79 7.92 -7.81
C LEU A 44 -15.54 9.09 -8.77
N PHE A 45 -14.35 9.69 -8.74
CA PHE A 45 -14.00 10.79 -9.64
C PHE A 45 -13.61 10.33 -11.05
N GLN A 46 -13.42 9.02 -11.26
CA GLN A 46 -13.09 8.42 -12.58
C GLN A 46 -11.88 9.06 -13.28
N VAL A 47 -10.84 9.40 -12.51
CA VAL A 47 -9.57 9.90 -13.05
C VAL A 47 -8.43 8.96 -12.65
N PRO A 48 -8.11 7.95 -13.48
CA PRO A 48 -7.10 6.92 -13.16
C PRO A 48 -5.73 7.50 -12.79
N GLN A 49 -5.26 8.52 -13.50
CA GLN A 49 -3.98 9.18 -13.21
C GLN A 49 -3.92 9.78 -11.81
N LEU A 50 -5.01 10.40 -11.34
CA LEU A 50 -5.09 10.96 -9.99
C LEU A 50 -5.15 9.84 -8.95
N LEU A 51 -5.87 8.74 -9.24
CA LEU A 51 -5.89 7.56 -8.39
C LEU A 51 -4.49 6.95 -8.22
N ARG A 52 -3.70 6.86 -9.30
CA ARG A 52 -2.28 6.46 -9.24
C ARG A 52 -1.45 7.41 -8.39
N THR A 53 -1.67 8.73 -8.48
CA THR A 53 -0.98 9.71 -7.61
C THR A 53 -1.30 9.48 -6.14
N LEU A 54 -2.59 9.34 -5.81
CA LEU A 54 -3.02 9.11 -4.43
C LEU A 54 -2.43 7.82 -3.87
N PHE A 55 -2.38 6.76 -4.67
CA PHE A 55 -1.70 5.53 -4.29
C PHE A 55 -0.21 5.76 -3.96
N CYS A 56 0.53 6.49 -4.79
CA CYS A 56 1.92 6.85 -4.52
C CYS A 56 2.07 7.63 -3.19
N VAL A 57 1.17 8.58 -2.93
CA VAL A 57 1.16 9.34 -1.66
C VAL A 57 0.96 8.41 -0.46
N ILE A 58 0.02 7.46 -0.54
CA ILE A 58 -0.21 6.47 0.51
C ILE A 58 1.06 5.64 0.72
N LEU A 59 1.70 5.14 -0.33
CA LEU A 59 2.95 4.38 -0.24
C LEU A 59 4.06 5.18 0.46
N LEU A 60 4.28 6.43 0.02
CA LEU A 60 5.39 7.26 0.49
C LEU A 60 5.23 7.71 1.94
N TYR A 61 4.01 8.06 2.35
CA TYR A 61 3.79 8.83 3.58
C TYR A 61 2.96 8.11 4.62
N CYS A 62 2.19 7.10 4.24
CA CYS A 62 1.29 6.40 5.16
C CYS A 62 1.81 5.03 5.60
N ASN A 63 2.85 4.52 4.92
CA ASN A 63 3.47 3.22 5.22
C ASN A 63 2.43 2.08 5.38
N PRO A 64 1.62 1.81 4.33
CA PRO A 64 0.59 0.79 4.39
C PRO A 64 1.19 -0.57 4.75
N THR A 65 0.45 -1.34 5.53
CA THR A 65 0.90 -2.64 6.03
C THR A 65 0.95 -3.68 4.90
N LYS A 66 0.05 -3.59 3.93
CA LYS A 66 -0.04 -4.50 2.77
C LYS A 66 -0.24 -3.72 1.46
N PRO A 67 0.82 -3.05 0.96
CA PRO A 67 0.77 -2.27 -0.28
C PRO A 67 0.23 -3.05 -1.49
N ILE A 68 0.64 -4.32 -1.61
CA ILE A 68 0.22 -5.21 -2.69
C ILE A 68 -1.29 -5.52 -2.67
N ASN A 69 -1.91 -5.55 -1.50
CA ASN A 69 -3.35 -5.78 -1.40
C ASN A 69 -4.12 -4.55 -1.90
N LEU A 70 -3.68 -3.35 -1.51
CA LEU A 70 -4.23 -2.09 -2.04
C LEU A 70 -4.11 -2.05 -3.56
N TRP A 71 -2.93 -2.36 -4.11
CA TRP A 71 -2.75 -2.46 -5.56
C TRP A 71 -3.75 -3.43 -6.20
N ASN A 72 -3.83 -4.67 -5.73
CA ASN A 72 -4.70 -5.68 -6.31
C ASN A 72 -6.20 -5.30 -6.27
N SER A 73 -6.63 -4.61 -5.21
CA SER A 73 -8.01 -4.13 -5.07
C SER A 73 -8.36 -3.00 -6.03
N PHE A 74 -7.42 -2.12 -6.35
CA PHE A 74 -7.70 -0.90 -7.11
C PHE A 74 -7.07 -0.86 -8.52
N LYS A 75 -6.25 -1.85 -8.90
CA LYS A 75 -5.52 -1.85 -10.18
C LYS A 75 -6.43 -1.64 -11.38
N GLY A 76 -7.62 -2.26 -11.40
CA GLY A 76 -8.57 -2.12 -12.51
C GLY A 76 -8.99 -0.67 -12.78
N HIS A 77 -9.13 0.13 -11.72
CA HIS A 77 -9.42 1.56 -11.83
C HIS A 77 -8.17 2.39 -12.17
N MET A 78 -7.00 1.98 -11.71
CA MET A 78 -5.73 2.65 -12.02
C MET A 78 -5.26 2.40 -13.45
N THR A 79 -5.76 1.36 -14.11
CA THR A 79 -5.37 0.98 -15.47
C THR A 79 -6.32 1.49 -16.55
N GLU A 80 -7.48 2.04 -16.17
CA GLU A 80 -8.62 2.27 -17.08
C GLU A 80 -8.29 3.17 -18.28
N ASP A 81 -7.43 4.17 -18.11
CA ASP A 81 -6.97 5.08 -19.16
C ASP A 81 -5.98 4.44 -20.15
N PHE A 82 -5.40 3.30 -19.80
CA PHE A 82 -4.46 2.56 -20.65
C PHE A 82 -5.11 1.39 -21.41
N MET A 83 -6.36 1.04 -21.12
CA MET A 83 -7.03 -0.18 -21.61
C MET A 83 -7.37 -0.19 -23.13
N GLN A 84 -6.92 0.79 -23.92
CA GLN A 84 -7.27 0.86 -25.35
C GLN A 84 -6.31 0.05 -26.24
N HIS A 85 -6.81 -1.10 -26.72
CA HIS A 85 -6.15 -1.96 -27.73
C HIS A 85 -4.83 -2.63 -27.30
N VAL A 86 -4.60 -2.76 -26.00
CA VAL A 86 -3.42 -3.43 -25.45
C VAL A 86 -3.84 -4.56 -24.51
N ASP A 87 -3.01 -5.59 -24.39
CA ASP A 87 -3.26 -6.71 -23.47
C ASP A 87 -3.08 -6.28 -22.00
N ALA A 88 -3.63 -7.07 -21.08
CA ALA A 88 -3.64 -6.75 -19.65
C ALA A 88 -2.24 -6.65 -19.03
N GLU A 89 -1.27 -7.45 -19.50
CA GLU A 89 0.09 -7.44 -18.98
C GLU A 89 0.80 -6.14 -19.33
N THR A 90 0.68 -5.70 -20.59
CA THR A 90 1.22 -4.42 -21.03
C THR A 90 0.53 -3.24 -20.33
N VAL A 91 -0.78 -3.31 -20.09
CA VAL A 91 -1.54 -2.28 -19.36
C VAL A 91 -1.07 -2.16 -17.90
N GLU A 92 -0.86 -3.28 -17.22
CA GLU A 92 -0.30 -3.29 -15.87
C GLU A 92 1.13 -2.73 -15.87
N ALA A 93 1.98 -3.13 -16.83
CA ALA A 93 3.35 -2.61 -16.96
C ALA A 93 3.37 -1.08 -17.15
N MET A 94 2.57 -0.53 -18.07
CA MET A 94 2.43 0.92 -18.28
C MET A 94 1.97 1.65 -17.01
N THR A 95 1.07 1.01 -16.25
CA THR A 95 0.60 1.55 -14.97
C THR A 95 1.72 1.59 -13.94
N PHE A 96 2.52 0.53 -13.84
CA PHE A 96 3.69 0.53 -12.97
C PHE A 96 4.73 1.56 -13.40
N TYR A 97 4.97 1.76 -14.69
CA TYR A 97 5.86 2.85 -15.16
C TYR A 97 5.37 4.21 -14.67
N SER A 98 4.06 4.48 -14.78
CA SER A 98 3.46 5.73 -14.29
C SER A 98 3.56 5.90 -12.76
N ILE A 99 3.52 4.81 -12.01
CA ILE A 99 3.70 4.81 -10.55
C ILE A 99 5.17 5.01 -10.19
N GLU A 100 6.07 4.28 -10.84
CA GLU A 100 7.50 4.35 -10.57
C GLU A 100 8.07 5.74 -10.87
N GLU A 101 7.67 6.36 -11.99
CA GLU A 101 8.03 7.75 -12.31
C GLU A 101 7.74 8.72 -11.14
N LYS A 102 6.57 8.60 -10.51
CA LYS A 102 6.18 9.44 -9.35
C LYS A 102 6.94 9.10 -8.08
N LEU A 103 7.29 7.83 -7.88
CA LEU A 103 8.10 7.41 -6.74
C LEU A 103 9.56 7.86 -6.90
N GLU A 104 10.07 7.86 -8.13
CA GLU A 104 11.44 8.30 -8.46
C GLU A 104 11.64 9.79 -8.21
N GLU A 105 10.61 10.63 -8.37
CA GLU A 105 10.63 12.05 -7.93
C GLU A 105 10.99 12.19 -6.44
N HIS A 106 10.74 11.14 -5.65
CA HIS A 106 11.05 11.06 -4.22
C HIS A 106 12.24 10.14 -3.91
N GLY A 107 12.95 9.66 -4.93
CA GLY A 107 14.09 8.75 -4.80
C GLY A 107 13.71 7.35 -4.32
N ARG A 108 12.48 6.91 -4.55
CA ARG A 108 11.93 5.61 -4.13
C ARG A 108 11.57 4.76 -5.34
N ARG A 109 11.50 3.44 -5.16
CA ARG A 109 11.07 2.49 -6.20
C ARG A 109 9.91 1.61 -5.79
N CYS A 110 9.17 1.07 -6.77
CA CYS A 110 8.08 0.11 -6.56
C CYS A 110 8.52 -1.09 -5.71
N SER A 111 9.71 -1.64 -5.99
CA SER A 111 10.27 -2.79 -5.29
C SER A 111 10.43 -2.58 -3.77
N GLU A 112 10.62 -1.34 -3.31
CA GLU A 112 10.77 -1.03 -1.89
C GLU A 112 9.48 -1.19 -1.09
N PHE A 113 8.33 -1.14 -1.76
CA PHE A 113 7.02 -1.31 -1.16
C PHE A 113 6.46 -2.72 -1.39
N GLY A 114 7.25 -3.64 -1.96
CA GLY A 114 6.80 -5.01 -2.25
C GLY A 114 5.70 -5.07 -3.32
N ILE A 115 5.61 -4.07 -4.18
CA ILE A 115 4.75 -4.09 -5.38
C ILE A 115 5.59 -4.37 -6.64
N PRO A 116 5.00 -4.94 -7.70
CA PRO A 116 5.74 -5.24 -8.93
C PRO A 116 6.36 -3.98 -9.53
N SER A 117 7.53 -4.16 -10.13
CA SER A 117 8.19 -3.12 -10.90
C SER A 117 7.79 -3.26 -12.38
N PRO A 118 7.85 -2.18 -13.16
CA PRO A 118 7.65 -2.26 -14.60
C PRO A 118 8.67 -3.23 -15.21
N THR A 119 8.23 -4.06 -16.16
CA THR A 119 9.08 -5.03 -16.87
C THR A 119 9.23 -4.65 -18.34
#